data_AF-A0A136J1V9-F1
#
_entry.id   AF-A0A136J1V9-F1
#
_cell.length_a   1.000
_cell.length_b   1.000
_cell.length_c   1.000
_cell.angle_alpha   90.00
_cell.angle_beta   90.00
_cell.angle_gamma   90.00
#
_symmetry.space_group_name_H-M   'P 1'
#
loop_
_entity.id
_entity.type
_entity.pdbx_description
1 polymer ?
#
loop_
_entity_poly.entity_id
_entity_poly.type
_entity_poly.pdbx_seq_one_letter_code
_entity_poly.pdbx_strand_id
1 'polypeptide(L)'
;MLYDLNIAWSPTATAAELDRTLAFSASLGYDVVALNHIINPPIPAQTVNPLPRLLPPSATDATSKTSATQPNGSATEQPAVLHRVTVVMSDPSQTHRLVQLAAAYDILAIRPLTDKAFQNACLNMAEPSLISLDMTQHLPFHFRPKPCMAAINRGLRFEVCYSQMLTADARGRASFIGNVVELVRATRGRGIVLSSEAKNAMGLRGPADVVNLLAVWGLGTEKGNEGLGSIPRGVVVNERVKRTGFRGVIDIVQVAQVPEERKQQGDGAEDTENETKQAKGTSNGQERKRKPEEKEARSEQPMSKRQAKKLKAAGKKTAA
;
A
#
# COMPACT_ATOMS: atom_id res chain seq x y z
N MET A 1 -8.82 0.21 -5.86
CA MET A 1 -8.68 -0.06 -4.43
C MET A 1 -8.35 1.22 -3.70
N LEU A 2 -9.26 1.68 -2.87
CA LEU A 2 -9.16 2.82 -1.97
C LEU A 2 -9.01 2.33 -0.54
N TYR A 3 -8.21 3.05 0.24
CA TYR A 3 -7.81 2.67 1.58
C TYR A 3 -8.15 3.78 2.58
N ASP A 4 -8.69 3.41 3.74
CA ASP A 4 -8.71 4.25 4.93
C ASP A 4 -7.97 3.53 6.06
N LEU A 5 -6.73 3.92 6.35
CA LEU A 5 -5.89 3.21 7.30
C LEU A 5 -6.13 3.64 8.75
N ASN A 6 -7.18 4.42 9.05
CA ASN A 6 -7.43 4.90 10.41
C ASN A 6 -8.91 5.13 10.70
N ILE A 7 -9.65 4.11 11.09
CA ILE A 7 -10.94 4.28 11.77
C ILE A 7 -10.69 4.10 13.26
N ALA A 8 -11.06 5.11 14.07
CA ALA A 8 -10.79 5.08 15.49
C ALA A 8 -11.68 4.02 16.17
N TRP A 9 -11.06 3.10 16.91
CA TRP A 9 -11.77 2.10 17.70
C TRP A 9 -11.67 2.40 19.20
N SER A 10 -12.75 2.13 19.92
CA SER A 10 -12.81 2.21 21.39
C SER A 10 -13.36 0.89 21.95
N PRO A 11 -12.86 0.40 23.09
CA PRO A 11 -13.46 -0.76 23.79
C PRO A 11 -14.93 -0.57 24.15
N THR A 12 -15.38 0.69 24.27
CA THR A 12 -16.76 1.04 24.60
C THR A 12 -17.68 1.11 23.38
N ALA A 13 -17.14 1.03 22.16
CA ALA A 13 -17.94 1.11 20.95
C ALA A 13 -18.77 -0.17 20.78
N THR A 14 -20.06 -0.02 20.46
CA THR A 14 -20.93 -1.17 20.23
C THR A 14 -20.63 -1.82 18.88
N ALA A 15 -20.84 -3.14 18.75
CA ALA A 15 -20.67 -3.84 17.47
C ALA A 15 -21.54 -3.21 16.36
N ALA A 16 -22.78 -2.82 16.68
CA ALA A 16 -23.68 -2.18 15.74
C ALA A 16 -23.22 -0.78 15.26
N GLU A 17 -22.52 -0.01 16.09
CA GLU A 17 -21.90 1.26 15.66
C GLU A 17 -20.71 1.02 14.72
N LEU A 18 -19.91 0.01 15.04
CA LEU A 18 -18.80 -0.40 14.19
C LEU A 18 -19.29 -0.86 12.82
N ASP A 19 -20.27 -1.76 12.78
CA ASP A 19 -20.86 -2.28 11.54
C ASP A 19 -21.46 -1.16 10.67
N ARG A 20 -22.18 -0.22 11.29
CA ARG A 20 -22.70 0.97 10.57
C ARG A 20 -21.59 1.81 9.97
N THR A 21 -20.50 2.00 10.71
CA THR A 21 -19.34 2.78 10.24
C THR A 21 -18.63 2.08 9.08
N LEU A 22 -18.45 0.75 9.17
CA LEU A 22 -17.85 -0.06 8.10
C LEU A 22 -18.73 -0.11 6.84
N ALA A 23 -20.04 -0.32 7.01
CA ALA A 23 -20.99 -0.32 5.90
C ALA A 23 -21.04 1.06 5.21
N PHE A 24 -21.03 2.15 5.98
CA PHE A 24 -20.96 3.49 5.42
C PHE A 24 -19.64 3.73 4.67
N SER A 25 -18.51 3.26 5.21
CA SER A 25 -17.21 3.32 4.52
C SER A 25 -17.23 2.58 3.17
N ALA A 26 -17.82 1.39 3.10
CA ALA A 26 -18.00 0.68 1.83
C ALA A 26 -18.89 1.46 0.86
N SER A 27 -19.97 2.08 1.34
CA SER A 27 -20.86 2.90 0.49
C SER A 27 -20.16 4.13 -0.10
N LEU A 28 -19.11 4.65 0.57
CA LEU A 28 -18.26 5.73 0.07
C LEU A 28 -17.20 5.25 -0.94
N GLY A 29 -17.06 3.93 -1.10
CA GLY A 29 -16.13 3.30 -2.04
C GLY A 29 -14.77 2.89 -1.47
N TYR A 30 -14.61 2.83 -0.14
CA TYR A 30 -13.38 2.29 0.45
C TYR A 30 -13.40 0.76 0.42
N ASP A 31 -12.36 0.15 -0.15
CA ASP A 31 -12.22 -1.30 -0.28
C ASP A 31 -11.55 -1.93 0.95
N VAL A 32 -10.61 -1.20 1.56
CA VAL A 32 -9.80 -1.67 2.70
C VAL A 32 -9.80 -0.61 3.78
N VAL A 33 -10.10 -1.00 5.01
CA VAL A 33 -10.08 -0.10 6.17
C VAL A 33 -9.26 -0.69 7.30
N ALA A 34 -8.64 0.15 8.13
CA ALA A 34 -7.93 -0.32 9.33
C ALA A 34 -8.56 0.24 10.61
N LEU A 35 -8.91 -0.65 11.53
CA LEU A 35 -9.35 -0.26 12.87
C LEU A 35 -8.13 0.05 13.73
N ASN A 36 -8.10 1.25 14.29
CA ASN A 36 -6.96 1.77 15.02
C ASN A 36 -7.18 1.68 16.54
N HIS A 37 -6.29 0.97 17.22
CA HIS A 37 -6.16 0.96 18.67
C HIS A 37 -5.03 1.91 19.10
N ILE A 38 -5.36 2.91 19.91
CA ILE A 38 -4.38 3.89 20.40
C ILE A 38 -3.84 3.45 21.77
N ILE A 39 -2.51 3.31 21.88
CA ILE A 39 -1.82 3.01 23.14
C ILE A 39 -1.10 4.26 23.62
N ASN A 40 -1.49 4.74 24.80
CA ASN A 40 -0.76 5.77 25.52
C ASN A 40 0.32 5.14 26.41
N PRO A 41 1.48 5.78 26.60
CA PRO A 41 2.50 5.31 27.53
C PRO A 41 1.96 5.15 28.96
N PRO A 42 2.44 4.14 29.73
CA PRO A 42 3.48 3.18 29.36
C PRO A 42 2.97 2.08 28.42
N ILE A 43 3.82 1.64 27.48
CA ILE A 43 3.48 0.52 26.59
C ILE A 43 3.34 -0.75 27.44
N PRO A 44 2.20 -1.48 27.39
CA PRO A 44 1.99 -2.69 28.17
C PRO A 44 3.07 -3.76 27.94
N ALA A 45 3.33 -4.60 28.95
CA ALA A 45 4.30 -5.69 28.84
C ALA A 45 3.76 -6.90 28.06
N GLN A 46 2.44 -7.08 28.07
CA GLN A 46 1.75 -8.11 27.30
C GLN A 46 0.93 -7.44 26.18
N THR A 47 1.20 -7.85 24.95
CA THR A 47 0.50 -7.36 23.77
C THR A 47 -0.71 -8.25 23.50
N VAL A 48 -1.89 -7.84 23.97
CA VAL A 48 -3.16 -8.44 23.56
C VAL A 48 -3.87 -7.46 22.64
N ASN A 49 -4.11 -7.87 21.40
CA ASN A 49 -4.87 -7.07 20.45
C ASN A 49 -6.37 -7.16 20.80
N PRO A 50 -7.02 -6.06 21.23
CA PRO A 50 -8.42 -6.09 21.66
C PRO A 50 -9.39 -5.89 20.49
N LEU A 51 -8.89 -5.68 19.26
CA LEU A 51 -9.73 -5.40 18.10
C LEU A 51 -10.55 -6.64 17.71
N PRO A 52 -11.83 -6.45 17.35
CA PRO A 52 -12.69 -7.56 16.94
C PRO A 52 -12.11 -8.23 15.70
N ARG A 53 -12.01 -9.57 15.73
CA ARG A 53 -11.70 -10.37 14.55
C ARG A 53 -12.97 -10.51 13.72
N LEU A 54 -13.11 -9.65 12.72
CA LEU A 54 -14.19 -9.75 11.75
C LEU A 54 -13.82 -10.85 10.75
N LEU A 55 -14.77 -11.74 10.47
CA LEU A 55 -14.57 -12.79 9.47
C LEU A 55 -14.42 -12.12 8.09
N PRO A 56 -13.50 -12.61 7.23
CA PRO A 56 -13.40 -12.09 5.87
C PRO A 56 -14.72 -12.31 5.11
N PRO A 57 -15.11 -11.41 4.19
CA PRO A 57 -16.37 -11.47 3.45
C PRO A 57 -16.64 -12.77 2.67
N SER A 58 -15.64 -13.64 2.51
CA SER A 58 -15.77 -14.91 1.78
C SER A 58 -16.11 -16.13 2.64
N ALA A 59 -16.32 -15.97 3.96
CA ALA A 59 -16.63 -17.08 4.86
C ALA A 59 -18.13 -17.23 5.20
N THR A 60 -18.99 -16.30 4.77
CA THR A 60 -20.44 -16.42 4.92
C THR A 60 -21.03 -17.20 3.74
N ASP A 61 -21.19 -18.50 3.96
CA ASP A 61 -22.19 -19.37 3.36
C ASP A 61 -22.33 -19.42 1.83
N ALA A 62 -21.66 -20.42 1.25
CA ALA A 62 -22.09 -21.07 0.01
C ALA A 62 -23.42 -21.85 0.14
N THR A 63 -24.18 -21.64 1.21
CA THR A 63 -25.34 -22.47 1.62
C THR A 63 -26.69 -21.77 1.57
N SER A 64 -26.79 -20.53 1.09
CA SER A 64 -28.10 -19.88 0.86
C SER A 64 -28.15 -19.13 -0.48
N LYS A 65 -27.93 -19.85 -1.59
CA LYS A 65 -28.40 -19.40 -2.91
C LYS A 65 -29.77 -20.01 -3.21
N THR A 66 -30.81 -19.50 -2.54
CA THR A 66 -32.19 -19.68 -2.99
C THR A 66 -32.80 -18.31 -3.28
N SER A 67 -32.88 -18.00 -4.58
CA SER A 67 -33.91 -17.19 -5.23
C SER A 67 -34.33 -15.86 -4.59
N ALA A 68 -33.73 -14.76 -5.06
CA ALA A 68 -34.47 -13.54 -5.35
C ALA A 68 -33.71 -12.72 -6.41
N THR A 69 -34.27 -12.67 -7.61
CA THR A 69 -33.85 -11.79 -8.71
C THR A 69 -33.95 -10.34 -8.26
N GLN A 70 -32.82 -9.63 -8.16
CA GLN A 70 -32.76 -8.17 -8.11
C GLN A 70 -31.80 -7.66 -9.19
N PRO A 71 -32.19 -6.65 -9.98
CA PRO A 71 -31.38 -6.12 -11.08
C PRO A 71 -30.36 -5.10 -10.58
N ASN A 72 -29.13 -5.16 -11.10
CA ASN A 72 -28.11 -4.10 -11.11
C ASN A 72 -27.94 -3.26 -9.82
N GLY A 73 -27.25 -3.83 -8.84
CA GLY A 73 -26.53 -3.10 -7.79
C GLY A 73 -25.49 -4.04 -7.21
N SER A 74 -24.21 -3.68 -7.25
CA SER A 74 -23.15 -4.45 -6.59
C SER A 74 -23.55 -4.63 -5.12
N ALA A 75 -23.73 -5.88 -4.66
CA ALA A 75 -23.85 -6.16 -3.24
C ALA A 75 -22.67 -5.47 -2.55
N THR A 76 -22.92 -4.48 -1.70
CA THR A 76 -21.86 -3.74 -1.00
C THR A 76 -21.29 -4.65 0.08
N GLU A 77 -20.39 -5.55 -0.34
CA GLU A 77 -19.56 -6.33 0.56
C GLU A 77 -18.85 -5.38 1.52
N GLN A 78 -18.79 -5.76 2.81
CA GLN A 78 -18.06 -4.98 3.81
C GLN A 78 -16.59 -4.82 3.37
N PRO A 79 -15.95 -3.69 3.72
CA PRO A 79 -14.55 -3.49 3.34
C PRO A 79 -13.66 -4.49 4.07
N ALA A 80 -12.53 -4.87 3.46
CA ALA A 80 -11.55 -5.70 4.13
C ALA A 80 -10.97 -4.95 5.35
N VAL A 81 -11.08 -5.54 6.54
CA VAL A 81 -10.68 -4.89 7.79
C VAL A 81 -9.30 -5.35 8.24
N LEU A 82 -8.41 -4.39 8.46
CA LEU A 82 -7.08 -4.56 9.03
C LEU A 82 -7.04 -4.10 10.48
N HIS A 83 -6.11 -4.66 11.25
CA HIS A 83 -5.87 -4.25 12.63
C HIS A 83 -4.63 -3.36 12.72
N ARG A 84 -4.83 -2.13 13.20
CA ARG A 84 -3.76 -1.14 13.37
C ARG A 84 -3.58 -0.79 14.85
N VAL A 85 -2.34 -0.52 15.22
CA VAL A 85 -2.00 0.13 16.49
C VAL A 85 -1.32 1.48 16.25
N THR A 86 -1.67 2.50 17.02
CA THR A 86 -0.95 3.77 17.08
C THR A 86 -0.38 3.97 18.48
N VAL A 87 0.95 4.05 18.59
CA VAL A 87 1.63 4.27 19.87
C VAL A 87 1.94 5.76 20.04
N VAL A 88 1.39 6.38 21.08
CA VAL A 88 1.75 7.75 21.44
C VAL A 88 3.12 7.75 22.11
N MET A 89 4.02 8.62 21.68
CA MET A 89 5.44 8.54 22.06
C MET A 89 6.00 9.90 22.44
N SER A 90 6.52 10.02 23.65
CA SER A 90 7.26 11.21 24.11
C SER A 90 8.75 10.93 24.31
N ASP A 91 9.12 9.72 24.73
CA ASP A 91 10.49 9.31 25.03
C ASP A 91 10.99 8.22 24.04
N PRO A 92 12.03 8.49 23.23
CA PRO A 92 12.56 7.52 22.27
C PRO A 92 13.17 6.25 22.89
N SER A 93 13.39 6.18 24.21
CA SER A 93 13.92 5.00 24.88
C SER A 93 12.97 3.78 24.87
N GLN A 94 11.65 4.01 24.70
CA GLN A 94 10.62 2.98 24.82
C GLN A 94 10.39 2.17 23.53
N THR A 95 11.32 2.21 22.58
CA THR A 95 11.18 1.59 21.26
C THR A 95 11.30 0.06 21.26
N HIS A 96 11.89 -0.54 22.30
CA HIS A 96 12.14 -1.99 22.37
C HIS A 96 10.86 -2.85 22.31
N ARG A 97 9.70 -2.31 22.75
CA ARG A 97 8.41 -3.04 22.74
C ARG A 97 7.67 -2.96 21.40
N LEU A 98 8.13 -2.13 20.47
CA LEU A 98 7.46 -1.95 19.19
C LEU A 98 7.49 -3.23 18.33
N VAL A 99 8.53 -4.06 18.46
CA VAL A 99 8.65 -5.34 17.73
C VAL A 99 7.49 -6.29 18.08
N GLN A 100 7.13 -6.37 19.37
CA GLN A 100 6.03 -7.22 19.82
C GLN A 100 4.68 -6.70 19.34
N LEU A 101 4.51 -5.38 19.27
CA LEU A 101 3.32 -4.75 18.71
C LEU A 101 3.23 -4.96 17.19
N ALA A 102 4.34 -4.84 16.47
CA ALA A 102 4.38 -5.07 15.02
C ALA A 102 3.99 -6.52 14.66
N ALA A 103 4.31 -7.50 15.52
CA ALA A 103 3.87 -8.88 15.32
C ALA A 103 2.36 -9.10 15.58
N ALA A 104 1.76 -8.33 16.50
CA ALA A 104 0.36 -8.52 16.91
C ALA A 104 -0.67 -7.78 16.05
N TYR A 105 -0.24 -6.75 15.31
CA TYR A 105 -1.08 -5.90 14.46
C TYR A 105 -0.65 -6.02 12.99
N ASP A 106 -1.53 -5.66 12.06
CA ASP A 106 -1.19 -5.59 10.63
C ASP A 106 -0.43 -4.31 10.28
N ILE A 107 -0.66 -3.21 11.02
CA ILE A 107 0.00 -1.93 10.80
C ILE A 107 0.39 -1.31 12.15
N LEU A 108 1.64 -0.86 12.27
CA LEU A 108 2.11 -0.09 13.42
C LEU A 108 2.38 1.36 13.01
N ALA A 109 1.72 2.29 13.71
CA ALA A 109 1.91 3.72 13.59
C ALA A 109 2.49 4.31 14.88
N ILE A 110 3.23 5.41 14.76
CA ILE A 110 3.76 6.18 15.90
C ILE A 110 3.17 7.59 15.89
N ARG A 111 2.80 8.10 17.06
CA ARG A 111 2.34 9.48 17.28
C ARG A 111 3.31 10.22 18.19
N PRO A 112 4.36 10.85 17.63
CA PRO A 112 5.36 11.55 18.42
C PRO A 112 4.81 12.87 18.99
N LEU A 113 5.08 13.13 20.27
CA LEU A 113 4.66 14.35 20.98
C LEU A 113 5.80 15.34 21.22
N THR A 114 7.06 14.95 20.98
CA THR A 114 8.25 15.79 21.23
C THR A 114 9.16 15.84 20.00
N ASP A 115 9.96 16.90 19.85
CA ASP A 115 10.95 17.01 18.76
C ASP A 115 11.91 15.81 18.74
N LYS A 116 12.35 15.36 19.92
CA LYS A 116 13.23 14.18 20.05
C LYS A 116 12.55 12.90 19.57
N ALA A 117 11.30 12.67 19.96
CA ALA A 117 10.53 11.51 19.51
C ALA A 117 10.27 11.56 18.00
N PHE A 118 9.95 12.73 17.46
CA PHE A 118 9.71 12.94 16.03
C PHE A 118 10.98 12.69 15.20
N GLN A 119 12.12 13.26 15.61
CA GLN A 119 13.41 13.02 14.95
C GLN A 119 13.80 11.55 14.99
N ASN A 120 13.63 10.88 16.13
CA ASN A 120 13.91 9.45 16.26
C ASN A 120 13.00 8.59 15.36
N ALA A 121 11.71 8.94 15.28
CA ALA A 121 10.76 8.28 14.37
C ALA A 121 11.18 8.43 12.90
N CYS A 122 11.67 9.60 12.50
CA CYS A 122 12.11 9.84 11.13
C CYS A 122 13.43 9.13 10.78
N LEU A 123 14.38 9.11 11.73
CA LEU A 123 15.78 8.75 11.43
C LEU A 123 16.18 7.35 11.87
N ASN A 124 15.55 6.78 12.89
CA ASN A 124 16.07 5.59 13.57
C ASN A 124 15.05 4.45 13.69
N MET A 125 13.77 4.73 13.95
CA MET A 125 12.76 3.68 14.18
C MET A 125 12.51 2.80 12.95
N ALA A 126 12.69 1.49 13.08
CA ALA A 126 12.54 0.53 11.98
C ALA A 126 11.14 -0.11 11.88
N GLU A 127 10.48 -0.31 13.02
CA GLU A 127 9.19 -1.01 13.09
C GLU A 127 8.01 -0.23 12.51
N PRO A 128 7.78 1.07 12.85
CA PRO A 128 6.61 1.79 12.37
C PRO A 128 6.64 2.02 10.87
N SER A 129 5.48 1.90 10.21
CA SER A 129 5.30 2.27 8.80
C SER A 129 4.66 3.66 8.63
N LEU A 130 3.94 4.13 9.64
CA LEU A 130 3.22 5.40 9.63
C LEU A 130 3.67 6.30 10.78
N ILE A 131 3.83 7.59 10.49
CA ILE A 131 3.91 8.66 11.49
C ILE A 131 2.56 9.39 11.47
N SER A 132 1.74 9.13 12.48
CA SER A 132 0.38 9.70 12.62
C SER A 132 0.41 10.86 13.59
N LEU A 133 0.02 12.05 13.14
CA LEU A 133 0.08 13.26 13.93
C LEU A 133 -1.32 13.79 14.21
N ASP A 134 -1.49 14.36 15.40
CA ASP A 134 -2.65 15.21 15.68
C ASP A 134 -2.34 16.60 15.14
N MET A 135 -2.88 16.90 13.95
CA MET A 135 -2.65 18.16 13.27
C MET A 135 -3.43 19.31 13.91
N THR A 136 -4.42 19.04 14.78
CA THR A 136 -5.23 20.08 15.42
C THR A 136 -4.53 20.75 16.60
N GLN A 137 -3.40 20.18 17.05
CA GLN A 137 -2.62 20.70 18.17
C GLN A 137 -1.48 21.59 17.70
N HIS A 138 -1.00 22.44 18.60
CA HIS A 138 0.26 23.13 18.41
C HIS A 138 1.41 22.14 18.63
N LEU A 139 2.02 21.66 17.56
CA LEU A 139 3.13 20.72 17.63
C LEU A 139 4.37 21.42 18.23
N PRO A 140 5.07 20.82 19.21
CA PRO A 140 6.25 21.42 19.82
C PRO A 140 7.52 21.26 18.96
N PHE A 141 7.35 21.05 17.66
CA PHE A 141 8.41 20.86 16.68
C PHE A 141 7.93 21.26 15.29
N HIS A 142 8.90 21.48 14.39
CA HIS A 142 8.66 21.85 13.00
C HIS A 142 9.01 20.71 12.05
N PHE A 143 8.31 20.64 10.92
CA PHE A 143 8.60 19.68 9.87
C PHE A 143 9.84 20.11 9.08
N ARG A 144 10.99 19.55 9.45
CA ARG A 144 12.25 19.80 8.75
C ARG A 144 12.34 18.90 7.50
N PRO A 145 12.59 19.45 6.29
CA PRO A 145 12.60 18.67 5.06
C PRO A 145 13.58 17.49 5.06
N LYS A 146 14.77 17.66 5.64
CA LYS A 146 15.80 16.60 5.67
C LYS A 146 15.32 15.35 6.45
N PRO A 147 14.92 15.45 7.74
CA PRO A 147 14.30 14.33 8.46
C PRO A 147 13.08 13.74 7.77
N CYS A 148 12.14 14.58 7.29
CA CYS A 148 10.92 14.08 6.67
C CYS A 148 11.21 13.27 5.39
N MET A 149 12.10 13.76 4.53
CA MET A 149 12.50 13.04 3.33
C MET A 149 13.31 11.78 3.64
N ALA A 150 14.12 11.78 4.70
CA ALA A 150 14.82 10.57 5.16
C ALA A 150 13.84 9.48 5.59
N ALA A 151 12.78 9.83 6.33
CA ALA A 151 11.71 8.91 6.72
C ALA A 151 11.01 8.32 5.49
N ILE A 152 10.65 9.16 4.52
CA ILE A 152 9.99 8.74 3.28
C ILE A 152 10.86 7.76 2.48
N ASN A 153 12.16 8.06 2.35
CA ASN A 153 13.11 7.22 1.61
C ASN A 153 13.34 5.86 2.30
N ARG A 154 13.22 5.79 3.64
CA ARG A 154 13.25 4.53 4.41
C ARG A 154 11.97 3.70 4.26
N GLY A 155 10.90 4.26 3.70
CA GLY A 155 9.62 3.58 3.52
C GLY A 155 8.53 4.00 4.49
N LEU A 156 8.78 4.93 5.43
CA LEU A 156 7.74 5.48 6.29
C LEU A 156 6.85 6.46 5.53
N ARG A 157 5.60 6.64 5.98
CA ARG A 157 4.68 7.64 5.45
C ARG A 157 4.15 8.53 6.55
N PHE A 158 3.89 9.79 6.22
CA PHE A 158 3.21 10.71 7.12
C PHE A 158 1.71 10.58 6.90
N GLU A 159 0.97 10.36 7.97
CA GLU A 159 -0.49 10.27 7.91
C GLU A 159 -1.12 11.60 8.30
N VAL A 160 -2.05 12.06 7.48
CA VAL A 160 -2.94 13.20 7.76
C VAL A 160 -4.36 12.69 7.93
N CYS A 161 -4.94 12.91 9.11
CA CYS A 161 -6.28 12.44 9.44
C CYS A 161 -7.32 13.56 9.30
N TYR A 162 -8.11 13.55 8.23
CA TYR A 162 -8.97 14.69 7.89
C TYR A 162 -10.13 14.91 8.88
N SER A 163 -10.60 13.87 9.57
CA SER A 163 -11.74 13.98 10.50
C SER A 163 -11.36 14.77 11.77
N GLN A 164 -10.06 14.88 12.09
CA GLN A 164 -9.58 15.74 13.16
C GLN A 164 -10.04 17.20 12.94
N MET A 165 -9.97 17.70 11.70
CA MET A 165 -10.44 19.06 11.39
C MET A 165 -11.96 19.22 11.57
N LEU A 166 -12.74 18.20 11.19
CA LEU A 166 -14.21 18.25 11.24
C LEU A 166 -14.74 18.35 12.68
N THR A 167 -13.98 17.78 13.63
CA THR A 167 -14.34 17.73 15.05
C THR A 167 -13.68 18.84 15.88
N ALA A 168 -12.67 19.52 15.35
CA ALA A 168 -11.93 20.56 16.04
C ALA A 168 -12.69 21.90 16.14
N ASP A 169 -12.35 22.69 17.17
CA ASP A 169 -12.78 24.08 17.32
C ASP A 169 -12.08 25.00 16.29
N ALA A 170 -12.46 26.28 16.26
CA ALA A 170 -11.89 27.22 15.28
C ALA A 170 -10.36 27.33 15.35
N ARG A 171 -9.78 27.25 16.56
CA ARG A 171 -8.33 27.26 16.76
C ARG A 171 -7.68 25.98 16.28
N GLY A 172 -8.22 24.82 16.64
CA GLY A 172 -7.73 23.53 16.19
C GLY A 172 -7.79 23.38 14.67
N ARG A 173 -8.81 23.94 14.00
CA ARG A 173 -8.88 24.00 12.53
C ARG A 173 -7.79 24.87 11.93
N ALA A 174 -7.48 26.02 12.52
CA ALA A 174 -6.39 26.88 12.07
C ALA A 174 -5.02 26.17 12.23
N SER A 175 -4.80 25.50 13.37
CA SER A 175 -3.62 24.67 13.60
C SER A 175 -3.52 23.52 12.60
N PHE A 176 -4.63 22.84 12.31
CA PHE A 176 -4.70 21.76 11.32
C PHE A 176 -4.20 22.24 9.95
N ILE A 177 -4.75 23.35 9.46
CA ILE A 177 -4.36 23.90 8.16
C ILE A 177 -2.88 24.28 8.16
N GLY A 178 -2.39 24.99 9.19
CA GLY A 178 -0.99 25.39 9.30
C GLY A 178 -0.03 24.20 9.29
N ASN A 179 -0.31 23.18 10.10
CA ASN A 179 0.50 21.98 10.21
C ASN A 179 0.50 21.15 8.92
N VAL A 180 -0.65 21.01 8.25
CA VAL A 180 -0.74 20.30 6.97
C VAL A 180 0.05 21.02 5.88
N VAL A 181 -0.09 22.35 5.75
CA VAL A 181 0.68 23.15 4.79
C VAL A 181 2.18 23.03 5.07
N GLU A 182 2.59 23.06 6.34
CA GLU A 182 3.99 22.89 6.72
C GLU A 182 4.52 21.50 6.36
N LEU A 183 3.74 20.44 6.61
CA LEU A 183 4.10 19.06 6.24
C LEU A 183 4.22 18.90 4.72
N VAL A 184 3.23 19.36 3.96
CA VAL A 184 3.22 19.29 2.48
C VAL A 184 4.44 20.00 1.91
N ARG A 185 4.81 21.16 2.45
CA ARG A 185 6.03 21.89 2.07
C ARG A 185 7.30 21.11 2.40
N ALA A 186 7.36 20.49 3.58
CA ALA A 186 8.53 19.74 4.03
C ALA A 186 8.77 18.46 3.22
N THR A 187 7.70 17.78 2.79
CA THR A 187 7.75 16.52 2.03
C THR A 187 7.64 16.71 0.52
N ARG A 188 7.36 17.95 0.05
CA ARG A 188 7.01 18.26 -1.34
C ARG A 188 5.79 17.44 -1.82
N GLY A 189 4.83 17.20 -0.92
CA GLY A 189 3.64 16.40 -1.16
C GLY A 189 3.88 14.89 -1.30
N ARG A 190 5.10 14.39 -1.07
CA ARG A 190 5.44 12.97 -1.20
C ARG A 190 5.20 12.21 0.10
N GLY A 191 4.83 10.94 -0.03
CA GLY A 191 4.77 10.02 1.10
C GLY A 191 3.72 10.39 2.15
N ILE A 192 2.63 11.03 1.73
CA ILE A 192 1.48 11.37 2.57
C ILE A 192 0.41 10.30 2.37
N VAL A 193 -0.10 9.75 3.47
CA VAL A 193 -1.29 8.90 3.52
C VAL A 193 -2.43 9.74 4.08
N LEU A 194 -3.59 9.67 3.44
CA LEU A 194 -4.81 10.30 3.92
C LEU A 194 -5.66 9.23 4.60
N SER A 195 -6.17 9.53 5.78
CA SER A 195 -7.05 8.62 6.52
C SER A 195 -8.08 9.43 7.29
N SER A 196 -9.12 8.80 7.82
CA SER A 196 -10.18 9.54 8.48
C SER A 196 -9.84 9.91 9.93
N GLU A 197 -9.36 8.95 10.73
CA GLU A 197 -9.46 8.95 12.21
C GLU A 197 -10.89 9.22 12.67
N ALA A 198 -11.88 8.77 11.90
CA ALA A 198 -13.29 8.94 12.23
C ALA A 198 -13.66 8.08 13.43
N LYS A 199 -14.38 8.67 14.38
CA LYS A 199 -14.94 7.96 15.56
C LYS A 199 -16.30 7.30 15.28
N ASN A 200 -16.96 7.72 14.20
CA ASN A 200 -18.27 7.24 13.77
C ASN A 200 -18.46 7.51 12.28
N ALA A 201 -19.53 6.97 11.69
CA ALA A 201 -19.87 7.13 10.28
C ALA A 201 -19.91 8.61 9.81
N MET A 202 -20.34 9.55 10.67
CA MET A 202 -20.45 10.98 10.32
C MET A 202 -19.10 11.66 10.13
N GLY A 203 -18.02 11.06 10.65
CA GLY A 203 -16.65 11.53 10.47
C GLY A 203 -16.03 11.12 9.13
N LEU A 204 -16.66 10.22 8.36
CA LEU A 204 -16.15 9.72 7.08
C LEU A 204 -16.56 10.65 5.92
N ARG A 205 -15.71 10.74 4.90
CA ARG A 205 -15.94 11.51 3.68
C ARG A 205 -15.55 10.70 2.44
N GLY A 206 -16.23 11.00 1.34
CA GLY A 206 -15.93 10.42 0.04
C GLY A 206 -14.51 10.79 -0.41
N PRO A 207 -13.80 9.89 -1.12
CA PRO A 207 -12.43 10.14 -1.56
C PRO A 207 -12.25 11.45 -2.33
N ALA A 208 -13.19 11.78 -3.22
CA ALA A 208 -13.15 13.01 -4.02
C ALA A 208 -13.17 14.28 -3.15
N ASP A 209 -14.01 14.29 -2.10
CA ASP A 209 -14.11 15.42 -1.17
C ASP A 209 -12.82 15.59 -0.37
N VAL A 210 -12.22 14.47 0.07
CA VAL A 210 -10.95 14.48 0.80
C VAL A 210 -9.82 15.03 -0.08
N VAL A 211 -9.76 14.61 -1.34
CA VAL A 211 -8.77 15.11 -2.30
C VAL A 211 -8.97 16.60 -2.57
N ASN A 212 -10.21 17.04 -2.79
CA ASN A 212 -10.54 18.44 -3.04
C ASN A 212 -10.17 19.32 -1.84
N LEU A 213 -10.48 18.88 -0.62
CA LEU A 213 -10.14 19.59 0.60
C LEU A 213 -8.63 19.79 0.74
N LEU A 214 -7.85 18.74 0.52
CA LEU A 214 -6.39 18.76 0.62
C LEU A 214 -5.74 19.57 -0.51
N ALA A 215 -6.36 19.62 -1.69
CA ALA A 215 -5.90 20.45 -2.81
C ALA A 215 -5.91 21.94 -2.50
N VAL A 216 -6.88 22.42 -1.70
CA VAL A 216 -6.93 23.82 -1.23
C VAL A 216 -5.69 24.19 -0.41
N TRP A 217 -5.08 23.22 0.27
CA TRP A 217 -3.91 23.42 1.13
C TRP A 217 -2.58 23.02 0.47
N GLY A 218 -2.58 22.85 -0.85
CA GLY A 218 -1.37 22.65 -1.64
C GLY A 218 -0.97 21.18 -1.86
N LEU A 219 -1.76 20.20 -1.43
CA LEU A 219 -1.57 18.82 -1.85
C LEU A 219 -2.30 18.59 -3.18
N GLY A 220 -1.57 18.69 -4.30
CA GLY A 220 -2.15 18.53 -5.63
C GLY A 220 -2.99 17.25 -5.79
N THR A 221 -4.03 17.31 -6.62
CA THR A 221 -5.03 16.23 -6.77
C THR A 221 -4.43 14.87 -7.12
N GLU A 222 -3.37 14.82 -7.93
CA GLU A 222 -2.59 13.61 -8.20
C GLU A 222 -2.07 12.98 -6.90
N LYS A 223 -1.40 13.77 -6.05
CA LYS A 223 -0.84 13.32 -4.77
C LYS A 223 -1.91 13.01 -3.74
N GLY A 224 -3.03 13.73 -3.76
CA GLY A 224 -4.21 13.39 -2.97
C GLY A 224 -4.76 12.00 -3.32
N ASN A 225 -4.91 11.70 -4.61
CA ASN A 225 -5.36 10.38 -5.08
C ASN A 225 -4.35 9.28 -4.73
N GLU A 226 -3.04 9.52 -4.90
CA GLU A 226 -2.00 8.60 -4.45
C GLU A 226 -2.08 8.31 -2.94
N GLY A 227 -2.42 9.32 -2.14
CA GLY A 227 -2.54 9.25 -0.68
C GLY A 227 -3.70 8.38 -0.16
N LEU A 228 -4.70 8.10 -0.99
CA LEU A 228 -5.83 7.19 -0.69
C LEU A 228 -5.72 5.85 -1.44
N GLY A 229 -4.83 5.75 -2.43
CA GLY A 229 -4.70 4.58 -3.31
C GLY A 229 -3.33 3.90 -3.21
N SER A 230 -2.39 4.32 -4.05
CA SER A 230 -1.12 3.63 -4.26
C SER A 230 -0.18 3.66 -3.04
N ILE A 231 -0.13 4.77 -2.31
CA ILE A 231 0.72 4.94 -1.12
C ILE A 231 0.25 4.04 0.03
N PRO A 232 -1.02 4.09 0.48
CA PRO A 232 -1.49 3.20 1.54
C PRO A 232 -1.47 1.73 1.13
N ARG A 233 -1.72 1.39 -0.15
CA ARG A 233 -1.49 0.03 -0.67
C ARG A 233 -0.06 -0.44 -0.42
N GLY A 234 0.92 0.41 -0.69
CA GLY A 234 2.33 0.12 -0.45
C GLY A 234 2.61 -0.17 1.03
N VAL A 235 1.99 0.57 1.95
CA VAL A 235 2.10 0.34 3.40
C VAL A 235 1.55 -1.05 3.77
N VAL A 236 0.31 -1.34 3.36
CA VAL A 236 -0.37 -2.61 3.68
C VAL A 236 0.41 -3.82 3.16
N VAL A 237 0.86 -3.77 1.90
CA VAL A 237 1.61 -4.87 1.28
C VAL A 237 2.97 -5.06 1.97
N ASN A 238 3.69 -3.97 2.26
CA ASN A 238 5.00 -4.06 2.90
C ASN A 238 4.90 -4.63 4.32
N GLU A 239 3.93 -4.20 5.11
CA GLU A 239 3.73 -4.73 6.47
C GLU A 239 3.31 -6.20 6.44
N ARG A 240 2.47 -6.60 5.47
CA ARG A 240 2.13 -8.01 5.26
C ARG A 240 3.38 -8.83 4.94
N VAL A 241 4.24 -8.37 4.04
CA VAL A 241 5.49 -9.06 3.67
C VAL A 241 6.46 -9.15 4.86
N LYS A 242 6.57 -8.12 5.69
CA LYS A 242 7.39 -8.17 6.92
C LYS A 242 6.92 -9.22 7.91
N ARG A 243 5.59 -9.41 8.03
CA ARG A 243 4.97 -10.36 8.96
C ARG A 243 5.00 -11.80 8.47
N THR A 244 4.66 -12.03 7.21
CA THR A 244 4.52 -13.40 6.65
C THR A 244 5.80 -13.89 6.00
N GLY A 245 6.73 -12.99 5.67
CA GLY A 245 7.97 -13.32 4.99
C GLY A 245 9.17 -13.34 5.91
N PHE A 246 10.20 -14.08 5.52
CA PHE A 246 11.51 -14.07 6.17
C PHE A 246 12.56 -13.58 5.19
N ARG A 247 13.19 -12.43 5.47
CA ARG A 247 14.26 -11.84 4.63
C ARG A 247 13.90 -11.72 3.14
N GLY A 248 12.63 -11.42 2.82
CA GLY A 248 12.13 -11.28 1.45
C GLY A 248 11.61 -12.57 0.80
N VAL A 249 11.66 -13.70 1.50
CA VAL A 249 11.00 -14.95 1.10
C VAL A 249 9.57 -14.93 1.61
N ILE A 250 8.58 -15.15 0.74
CA ILE A 250 7.15 -15.22 1.11
C ILE A 250 6.75 -16.69 1.12
N ASP A 251 6.18 -17.16 2.23
CA ASP A 251 5.59 -18.50 2.32
C ASP A 251 4.20 -18.50 1.66
N ILE A 252 4.04 -19.33 0.62
CA ILE A 252 2.76 -19.50 -0.10
C ILE A 252 2.13 -20.80 0.39
N VAL A 253 1.27 -20.68 1.40
CA VAL A 253 0.64 -21.83 2.06
C VAL A 253 -0.42 -22.52 1.19
N GLN A 254 -1.02 -21.80 0.22
CA GLN A 254 -2.03 -22.36 -0.67
C GLN A 254 -1.96 -21.76 -2.07
N VAL A 255 -1.76 -22.63 -3.07
CA VAL A 255 -1.80 -22.28 -4.49
C VAL A 255 -3.25 -22.41 -4.97
N ALA A 256 -3.74 -21.43 -5.73
CA ALA A 256 -5.07 -21.51 -6.32
C ALA A 256 -5.16 -22.76 -7.21
N GLN A 257 -6.09 -23.66 -6.91
CA GLN A 257 -6.36 -24.82 -7.74
C GLN A 257 -7.01 -24.34 -9.03
N VAL A 258 -6.39 -24.65 -10.18
CA VAL A 258 -7.01 -24.45 -11.49
C VAL A 258 -8.15 -25.46 -11.59
N PRO A 259 -9.40 -25.04 -11.86
CA PRO A 259 -10.50 -25.98 -12.05
C PRO A 259 -10.17 -26.95 -13.20
N GLU A 260 -10.19 -28.26 -12.93
CA GLU A 260 -9.84 -29.33 -13.87
C GLU A 260 -10.87 -29.55 -15.01
N GLU A 261 -11.75 -28.59 -15.29
CA GLU A 261 -12.81 -28.75 -16.30
C GLU A 261 -12.35 -28.56 -17.76
N ARG A 262 -11.05 -28.43 -18.03
CA ARG A 262 -10.51 -28.29 -19.41
C ARG A 262 -9.71 -29.49 -19.93
N LYS A 263 -9.84 -30.66 -19.33
CA LYS A 263 -9.12 -31.89 -19.76
C LYS A 263 -10.00 -33.03 -20.28
N GLN A 264 -11.22 -32.76 -20.72
CA GLN A 264 -12.03 -33.76 -21.43
C GLN A 264 -12.65 -33.16 -22.69
N GLN A 265 -11.84 -33.05 -23.74
CA GLN A 265 -12.30 -33.22 -25.13
C GLN A 265 -11.09 -33.40 -26.03
N GLY A 266 -10.86 -34.64 -26.46
CA GLY A 266 -9.91 -34.95 -27.52
C GLY A 266 -9.09 -36.22 -27.29
N ASP A 267 -9.74 -37.37 -27.07
CA ASP A 267 -9.14 -38.66 -27.42
C ASP A 267 -10.03 -39.33 -28.48
N GLY A 268 -9.40 -39.72 -29.59
CA GLY A 268 -10.05 -40.45 -30.67
C GLY A 268 -9.27 -40.44 -31.98
N ALA A 269 -8.13 -41.14 -32.03
CA ALA A 269 -7.70 -41.99 -33.17
C ALA A 269 -6.24 -42.49 -32.99
N GLU A 270 -6.06 -43.68 -32.42
CA GLU A 270 -5.06 -44.68 -32.83
C GLU A 270 -5.66 -45.47 -34.02
N ASP A 271 -5.01 -46.13 -34.98
CA ASP A 271 -3.64 -46.50 -35.37
C ASP A 271 -3.76 -46.86 -36.88
N THR A 272 -2.77 -46.81 -37.76
CA THR A 272 -1.90 -47.97 -38.07
C THR A 272 -0.77 -47.61 -39.08
N GLU A 273 0.44 -48.12 -38.76
CA GLU A 273 1.44 -48.79 -39.64
C GLU A 273 2.05 -48.07 -40.87
N ASN A 274 3.33 -48.19 -41.24
CA ASN A 274 4.53 -48.89 -40.72
C ASN A 274 5.78 -48.36 -41.50
N GLU A 275 6.98 -48.59 -40.94
CA GLU A 275 8.29 -48.73 -41.66
C GLU A 275 8.89 -47.47 -42.37
N THR A 276 10.20 -47.12 -42.38
CA THR A 276 11.48 -47.76 -42.05
C THR A 276 12.56 -46.69 -41.75
N LYS A 277 13.69 -47.14 -41.22
CA LYS A 277 14.91 -46.44 -40.80
C LYS A 277 15.63 -45.61 -41.89
N GLN A 278 16.42 -44.66 -41.36
CA GLN A 278 17.81 -44.27 -41.72
C GLN A 278 18.11 -43.12 -42.72
N ALA A 279 19.03 -42.29 -42.22
CA ALA A 279 20.16 -41.63 -42.89
C ALA A 279 20.01 -40.17 -43.40
N LYS A 280 20.79 -39.31 -42.72
CA LYS A 280 21.63 -38.21 -43.20
C LYS A 280 21.44 -37.73 -44.65
N GLY A 281 21.36 -36.40 -44.79
CA GLY A 281 22.12 -35.71 -45.84
C GLY A 281 21.38 -34.58 -46.56
N THR A 282 21.78 -33.35 -46.21
CA THR A 282 22.05 -32.23 -47.13
C THR A 282 20.94 -31.66 -48.04
N SER A 283 20.72 -30.37 -47.77
CA SER A 283 20.79 -29.23 -48.72
C SER A 283 19.52 -28.74 -49.42
N ASN A 284 19.36 -27.42 -49.26
CA ASN A 284 18.90 -26.40 -50.21
C ASN A 284 17.45 -26.38 -50.73
N GLY A 285 16.89 -25.17 -50.64
CA GLY A 285 15.70 -24.71 -51.37
C GLY A 285 15.11 -23.48 -50.68
N GLN A 286 15.64 -22.29 -50.95
CA GLN A 286 15.19 -21.34 -51.98
C GLN A 286 14.04 -20.41 -51.53
N GLU A 287 14.33 -19.13 -51.73
CA GLU A 287 13.52 -17.95 -51.46
C GLU A 287 12.26 -17.82 -52.33
N ARG A 288 11.36 -16.93 -51.87
CA ARG A 288 10.51 -15.93 -52.57
C ARG A 288 9.01 -16.12 -52.26
N LYS A 289 8.17 -15.11 -51.96
CA LYS A 289 8.21 -13.63 -51.88
C LYS A 289 6.75 -13.26 -51.46
N ARG A 290 6.47 -12.31 -50.57
CA ARG A 290 5.93 -10.96 -50.90
C ARG A 290 5.53 -10.16 -49.63
N LYS A 291 5.81 -8.85 -49.75
CA LYS A 291 5.67 -7.62 -48.91
C LYS A 291 4.25 -7.32 -48.32
N PRO A 292 4.09 -6.40 -47.31
CA PRO A 292 4.18 -4.91 -47.44
C PRO A 292 4.91 -4.16 -46.28
N GLU A 293 5.74 -3.14 -46.60
CA GLU A 293 5.60 -1.66 -46.34
C GLU A 293 5.84 -1.21 -44.89
N GLU A 294 7.06 -0.78 -44.53
CA GLU A 294 7.58 0.62 -44.43
C GLU A 294 7.03 1.49 -43.27
N LYS A 295 7.80 1.60 -42.17
CA LYS A 295 8.56 2.82 -41.78
C LYS A 295 9.35 2.68 -40.46
N GLU A 296 10.62 3.06 -40.59
CA GLU A 296 11.58 3.67 -39.65
C GLU A 296 12.11 2.98 -38.37
N ALA A 297 13.46 2.97 -38.36
CA ALA A 297 14.45 2.48 -37.38
C ALA A 297 14.48 3.33 -36.09
N ARG A 298 15.05 2.91 -34.95
CA ARG A 298 16.47 2.49 -34.79
C ARG A 298 16.72 1.95 -33.37
N SER A 299 17.28 0.76 -33.25
CA SER A 299 18.11 0.34 -32.11
C SER A 299 19.23 -0.58 -32.62
N GLU A 300 20.44 -0.33 -32.10
CA GLU A 300 21.72 -0.78 -32.63
C GLU A 300 22.18 -2.11 -32.02
N GLN A 301 22.88 -2.94 -32.82
CA GLN A 301 24.18 -3.62 -32.54
C GLN A 301 24.47 -4.67 -33.65
N PRO A 302 25.72 -5.19 -33.85
CA PRO A 302 27.00 -4.90 -33.18
C PRO A 302 28.18 -4.56 -34.13
N MET A 303 29.21 -3.90 -33.58
CA MET A 303 30.39 -3.41 -34.30
C MET A 303 31.39 -4.52 -34.69
N SER A 304 31.98 -4.40 -35.87
CA SER A 304 32.95 -5.36 -36.43
C SER A 304 34.29 -5.34 -35.72
N LYS A 305 34.95 -6.52 -35.61
CA LYS A 305 36.29 -6.74 -35.02
C LYS A 305 37.37 -5.77 -35.54
N ARG A 306 37.18 -5.20 -36.74
CA ARG A 306 38.09 -4.22 -37.35
C ARG A 306 37.99 -2.82 -36.72
N GLN A 307 36.81 -2.39 -36.30
CA GLN A 307 36.62 -1.11 -35.58
C GLN A 307 37.13 -1.18 -34.14
N ALA A 308 36.97 -2.33 -33.47
CA ALA A 308 37.54 -2.57 -32.14
C ALA A 308 39.07 -2.48 -32.14
N LYS A 309 39.74 -2.95 -33.20
CA LYS A 309 41.21 -2.87 -33.33
C LYS A 309 41.71 -1.45 -33.59
N LYS A 310 40.94 -0.61 -34.30
CA LYS A 310 41.28 0.79 -34.59
C LYS A 310 41.15 1.69 -33.34
N LEU A 311 40.14 1.46 -32.51
CA LEU A 311 39.95 2.19 -31.23
C LEU A 311 41.02 1.82 -30.18
N LYS A 312 41.43 0.54 -30.12
CA LYS A 312 42.55 0.12 -29.25
C LYS A 312 43.89 0.72 -29.64
N ALA A 313 44.11 0.97 -30.94
CA ALA A 313 45.33 1.62 -31.42
C ALA A 313 45.33 3.13 -31.16
N ALA A 314 44.16 3.78 -31.09
CA ALA A 314 44.03 5.20 -30.75
C ALA A 314 44.28 5.46 -29.25
N GLY A 315 43.81 4.57 -28.36
CA GLY A 315 44.00 4.71 -26.91
C GLY A 315 45.44 4.51 -26.43
N LYS A 316 46.31 3.88 -27.22
CA LYS A 316 47.75 3.75 -26.89
C LYS A 316 48.60 4.96 -27.33
N LYS A 317 48.05 5.89 -28.11
CA LYS A 317 48.74 7.13 -28.54
C LYS A 317 48.39 8.36 -27.70
N THR A 318 47.56 8.20 -26.67
CA THR A 318 47.14 9.29 -25.76
C THR A 318 47.61 9.06 -24.31
N ALA A 319 48.43 8.03 -24.08
CA ALA A 319 49.04 7.72 -22.79
C ALA A 319 50.57 7.70 -22.86
N ALA A 320 51.14 8.60 -23.67
CA ALA A 320 52.56 8.97 -23.69
C ALA A 320 52.64 10.49 -23.76
#